data_AF-A0A6M3LJ07-F1
#
_entry.id   AF-A0A6M3LJ07-F1
#
_cell.length_a   1.000
_cell.length_b   1.000
_cell.length_c   1.000
_cell.angle_alpha   90.00
_cell.angle_beta   90.00
_cell.angle_gamma   90.00
#
_symmetry.space_group_name_H-M   'P 1'
#
loop_
_entity.id
_entity.type
_entity.pdbx_description
1 polymer ?
#
loop_
_entity_poly.entity_id
_entity_poly.type
_entity_poly.pdbx_seq_one_letter_code
_entity_poly.pdbx_strand_id
1 'polypeptide(L)' 'MKYLTGLIGMWIVSDAILSYTLYLNAPSYEGSKKQTWGRDHWVRAVRGVCGIALMIMGKPKG' A
#
# COMPACT_ATOMS: atom_id res chain seq x y z
N MET A 1 -2.76 20.93 -8.31
CA MET A 1 -3.61 19.79 -7.90
C MET A 1 -3.07 18.45 -8.40
N LYS A 2 -2.95 18.20 -9.72
CA LYS A 2 -2.53 16.88 -10.26
C LYS A 2 -1.17 16.38 -9.76
N TYR A 3 -0.15 17.26 -9.74
CA TYR A 3 1.16 16.93 -9.17
C TYR A 3 1.08 16.49 -7.70
N LEU A 4 0.29 17.20 -6.89
CA LEU A 4 0.05 16.84 -5.49
C LEU A 4 -0.67 15.50 -5.37
N THR A 5 -1.66 15.22 -6.21
CA THR A 5 -2.34 13.92 -6.28
C THR A 5 -1.35 12.79 -6.58
N GLY A 6 -0.40 13.02 -7.49
CA GLY A 6 0.65 12.06 -7.81
C GLY A 6 1.59 11.80 -6.63
N LEU A 7 2.00 12.84 -5.90
CA LEU A 7 2.81 12.73 -4.69
C LEU A 7 2.09 11.98 -3.57
N ILE A 8 0.79 12.23 -3.37
CA ILE A 8 -0.04 11.48 -2.41
C ILE A 8 -0.08 10.00 -2.80
N GLY A 9 -0.27 9.70 -4.10
CA GLY A 9 -0.21 8.34 -4.61
C GLY A 9 1.12 7.65 -4.32
N MET A 10 2.23 8.33 -4.57
CA MET A 10 3.58 7.82 -4.29
C MET A 10 3.77 7.52 -2.80
N TRP A 11 3.34 8.43 -1.92
CA TRP A 11 3.43 8.22 -0.48
C TRP A 11 2.64 6.98 -0.05
N ILE A 12 1.39 6.83 -0.52
CA ILE A 12 0.54 5.68 -0.18
C ILE A 12 1.17 4.36 -0.67
N VAL A 13 1.79 4.34 -1.85
CA VAL A 13 2.50 3.16 -2.35
C VAL A 13 3.70 2.82 -1.47
N SER A 14 4.52 3.80 -1.12
CA SER A 14 5.67 3.60 -0.23
C SER A 14 5.26 3.08 1.15
N ASP A 15 4.19 3.64 1.72
CA ASP A 15 3.61 3.17 2.99
C ASP A 15 3.12 1.72 2.87
N ALA A 16 2.44 1.37 1.78
CA ALA A 16 1.97 0.01 1.53
C ALA A 16 3.13 -1.00 1.45
N ILE A 17 4.22 -0.65 0.75
CA ILE A 17 5.42 -1.50 0.63
C ILE A 17 6.13 -1.65 1.99
N LEU A 18 6.34 -0.56 2.71
CA LEU A 18 6.97 -0.58 4.04
C LEU A 18 6.12 -1.41 5.02
N SER A 19 4.81 -1.21 5.00
CA SER A 19 3.84 -2.00 5.73
C SER A 19 3.88 -3.48 5.33
N TYR A 20 4.20 -3.79 4.08
CA TYR A 20 4.32 -5.16 3.62
C TYR A 20 5.55 -5.85 4.23
N THR A 21 6.70 -5.18 4.15
CA THR A 21 7.98 -5.72 4.62
C THR A 21 8.03 -5.89 6.13
N LEU A 22 7.52 -4.91 6.89
CA LEU A 22 7.46 -4.97 8.35
C LEU A 22 6.65 -6.16 8.87
N TYR A 23 5.54 -6.48 8.20
CA TYR A 23 4.57 -7.43 8.71
C TYR A 23 4.65 -8.81 8.07
N LEU A 24 5.49 -9.00 7.05
CA LEU A 24 5.66 -10.27 6.35
C LEU A 24 5.99 -11.44 7.30
N ASN A 25 6.73 -11.17 8.37
CA ASN A 25 7.13 -12.16 9.37
C ASN A 25 6.58 -11.85 10.77
N ALA A 26 5.67 -10.87 10.88
CA ALA A 26 5.06 -10.54 12.16
C ALA A 26 4.02 -11.61 12.54
N PRO A 27 3.82 -11.86 13.85
CA PRO A 27 2.70 -12.66 14.32
C PRO A 27 1.36 -12.01 13.91
N SER A 28 0.35 -12.83 13.63
CA SER A 28 -1.00 -12.32 13.37
C SER A 28 -1.63 -11.82 14.67
N TYR A 29 -2.59 -10.90 14.51
CA TYR A 29 -3.34 -10.33 15.63
C TYR A 29 -4.06 -11.40 16.48
N GLU A 30 -4.42 -12.53 15.89
CA GLU A 30 -5.05 -13.67 16.60
C GLU A 30 -4.05 -14.65 17.22
N GLY A 31 -2.78 -14.26 17.36
CA GLY A 31 -1.76 -15.11 17.98
C GLY A 31 -1.19 -16.20 17.07
N SER A 32 -1.54 -16.21 15.78
CA SER A 32 -0.87 -17.07 14.82
C SER A 32 0.60 -16.64 14.66
N LYS A 33 1.50 -17.61 14.44
CA LYS A 33 2.95 -17.34 14.34
C LYS A 33 3.34 -16.45 13.15
N LYS A 34 2.47 -16.31 12.13
CA LYS A 34 2.74 -15.51 10.93
C LYS A 34 1.45 -14.92 10.35
N GLN A 35 1.51 -13.64 9.96
CA GLN A 35 0.47 -12.99 9.17
C GLN A 35 0.26 -13.69 7.81
N THR A 36 -0.98 -13.67 7.34
CA THR A 36 -1.40 -14.35 6.11
C THR A 36 -1.92 -13.36 5.08
N TRP A 37 -1.73 -13.67 3.80
CA TRP A 37 -2.15 -12.80 2.69
C TRP A 37 -3.65 -12.50 2.68
N GLY A 38 -4.47 -13.55 2.79
CA GLY A 38 -5.92 -13.43 2.69
C GLY A 38 -6.56 -12.64 3.83
N ARG A 39 -5.87 -12.49 4.97
CA ARG A 39 -6.44 -11.90 6.18
C ARG A 39 -5.76 -10.61 6.62
N ASP A 40 -4.43 -10.60 6.65
CA ASP A 40 -3.65 -9.51 7.24
C ASP A 40 -3.02 -8.58 6.20
N HIS A 41 -2.78 -9.06 4.97
CA HIS A 41 -2.07 -8.28 3.94
C HIS A 41 -2.95 -7.76 2.80
N TRP A 42 -4.15 -8.30 2.58
CA TRP A 42 -5.02 -7.88 1.46
C TRP A 42 -5.34 -6.38 1.50
N VAL A 43 -5.59 -5.80 2.69
CA VAL A 43 -5.83 -4.35 2.85
C VAL A 43 -4.62 -3.53 2.42
N ARG A 44 -3.41 -4.03 2.70
CA ARG A 44 -2.14 -3.38 2.29
C ARG A 44 -2.00 -3.40 0.77
N ALA A 45 -2.35 -4.52 0.14
CA ALA A 45 -2.36 -4.65 -1.31
C ALA A 45 -3.37 -3.68 -1.95
N VAL A 46 -4.62 -3.62 -1.44
CA VAL A 46 -5.64 -2.68 -1.93
C VAL A 46 -5.18 -1.24 -1.78
N ARG A 47 -4.59 -0.87 -0.64
CA ARG A 47 -4.00 0.45 -0.41
C ARG A 47 -2.90 0.78 -1.42
N GLY A 48 -2.01 -0.17 -1.70
CA GLY A 48 -0.97 -0.02 -2.74
C GLY A 48 -1.57 0.23 -4.13
N VAL A 49 -2.61 -0.53 -4.51
CA VAL A 49 -3.32 -0.35 -5.79
C VAL A 49 -3.98 1.03 -5.88
N CYS A 50 -4.65 1.50 -4.82
CA CYS A 50 -5.22 2.85 -4.75
C CYS A 50 -4.14 3.94 -4.89
N GLY A 51 -2.98 3.75 -4.26
CA GLY A 51 -1.83 4.64 -4.41
C GLY A 51 -1.35 4.73 -5.87
N ILE A 52 -1.23 3.59 -6.56
CA ILE A 52 -0.87 3.54 -7.98
C ILE A 52 -1.91 4.28 -8.84
N ALA A 53 -3.20 4.07 -8.59
CA ALA A 53 -4.26 4.78 -9.31
C ALA A 53 -4.15 6.31 -9.16
N LEU A 54 -3.86 6.79 -7.94
CA LEU A 54 -3.63 8.22 -7.68
C LEU A 54 -2.40 8.76 -8.42
N MET A 55 -1.31 7.98 -8.52
CA MET A 55 -0.14 8.36 -9.32
C MET A 55 -0.49 8.52 -10.81
N ILE A 56 -1.27 7.58 -11.35
CA ILE A 56 -1.71 7.62 -12.76
C ILE A 56 -2.61 8.84 -13.01
N MET A 57 -3.55 9.13 -12.11
CA MET A 57 -4.44 10.30 -12.20
C MET A 57 -3.68 11.63 -12.04
N GLY A 58 -2.61 11.63 -11.25
CA GLY A 58 -1.74 12.79 -11.05
C GLY A 58 -0.74 13.03 -12.17
N LYS A 59 -0.53 12.04 -13.06
CA LYS A 59 0.43 12.13 -14.16
C LYS A 59 0.01 13.25 -15.13
N PRO A 60 0.92 14.18 -15.49
CA PRO A 60 0.62 15.15 -16.54
C PRO A 60 0.39 14.41 -17.86
N LYS A 61 -0.68 14.78 -18.58
CA LYS A 61 -0.85 14.36 -19.97
C LYS A 61 0.14 15.18 -20.77
N GLY A 62 1.15 14.51 -21.32
CA GLY A 62 2.09 15.11 -22.27
C GLY A 62 1.36 15.58 -23.52
#